data_AF-A0A1F3ST17-F1
#
_entry.id   AF-A0A1F3ST17-F1
#
_cell.length_a   1.000
_cell.length_b   1.000
_cell.length_c   1.000
_cell.angle_alpha   90.00
_cell.angle_beta   90.00
_cell.angle_gamma   90.00
#
_symmetry.space_group_name_H-M   'P 1'
#
loop_
_entity.id
_entity.type
_entity.pdbx_description
1 polymer ?
#
loop_
_entity_poly.entity_id
_entity_poly.type
_entity_poly.pdbx_seq_one_letter_code
_entity_poly.pdbx_strand_id
1 'polypeptide(L)'
;MKFLLMLIGLSLWFWPWGNLSEAGMPKVAGKTLTTFYQNWVIYKQSVRFLVNREKMITVSDYCGDDPSPTSQGHARCEAIRVLSKVDMSKLDSRKTIGGKNPGAVLCDQYLGGKVVYGTDRFRTQKTFCQFADQSMVANDTLIIYGVNHGKK
;
A
#
# COMPACT_ATOMS: atom_id res chain seq x y z
N MET A 1 -41.17 -50.33 26.34
CA MET A 1 -40.84 -51.22 25.21
C MET A 1 -40.16 -50.41 24.10
N LYS A 2 -39.01 -50.92 23.61
CA LYS A 2 -38.34 -50.67 22.30
C LYS A 2 -37.90 -49.23 21.98
N PHE A 3 -36.63 -48.85 22.19
CA PHE A 3 -35.46 -49.04 21.31
C PHE A 3 -35.69 -48.63 19.85
N LEU A 4 -35.09 -47.53 19.41
CA LEU A 4 -34.37 -47.50 18.14
C LEU A 4 -33.26 -46.44 18.17
N LEU A 5 -32.02 -46.93 18.28
CA LEU A 5 -30.82 -46.23 17.87
C LEU A 5 -30.85 -46.00 16.36
N MET A 6 -30.47 -44.81 15.90
CA MET A 6 -29.87 -44.64 14.57
C MET A 6 -28.48 -44.01 14.73
N LEU A 7 -27.50 -44.91 14.73
CA LEU A 7 -26.14 -44.69 14.27
C LEU A 7 -26.16 -44.74 12.75
N ILE A 8 -25.59 -43.75 12.06
CA ILE A 8 -24.99 -43.74 10.70
C ILE A 8 -24.57 -42.27 10.49
N GLY A 9 -23.36 -41.87 10.14
CA GLY A 9 -22.12 -42.55 9.84
C GLY A 9 -21.07 -41.45 9.65
N LEU A 10 -19.98 -41.50 10.42
CA LEU A 10 -18.80 -40.68 10.19
C LEU A 10 -18.09 -41.19 8.94
N SER A 11 -18.39 -40.60 7.78
CA SER A 11 -17.47 -40.65 6.64
C SER A 11 -16.45 -39.52 6.82
N LEU A 12 -15.36 -39.85 7.51
CA LEU A 12 -14.10 -39.11 7.47
C LEU A 12 -13.57 -39.19 6.04
N TRP A 13 -13.92 -38.20 5.22
CA TRP A 13 -13.25 -37.99 3.95
C TRP A 13 -11.83 -37.48 4.27
N PHE A 14 -10.89 -38.43 4.26
CA PHE A 14 -9.48 -38.18 4.06
C PHE A 14 -9.33 -37.35 2.79
N TRP A 15 -9.17 -36.04 2.92
CA TRP A 15 -8.58 -35.24 1.85
C TRP A 15 -7.08 -35.52 1.87
N PRO A 16 -6.51 -36.11 0.80
CA PRO A 16 -5.08 -36.20 0.69
C PRO A 16 -4.54 -34.78 0.70
N TRP A 17 -3.56 -34.51 1.57
CA TRP A 17 -2.65 -33.39 1.44
C TRP A 17 -1.92 -33.53 0.10
N GLY A 18 -2.61 -33.14 -0.96
CA GLY A 18 -1.99 -32.83 -2.24
C GLY A 18 -1.07 -31.66 -1.98
N ASN A 19 0.22 -31.89 -2.23
CA ASN A 19 1.24 -30.87 -2.31
C ASN A 19 0.62 -29.57 -2.81
N LEU A 20 0.51 -28.58 -1.91
CA LEU A 20 0.38 -27.19 -2.29
C LEU A 20 1.68 -26.87 -3.03
N SER A 21 1.71 -27.24 -4.30
CA SER A 21 2.64 -26.71 -5.26
C SER A 21 2.39 -25.21 -5.20
N GLU A 22 3.39 -24.52 -4.68
CA GLU A 22 3.53 -23.07 -4.77
C GLU A 22 3.02 -22.70 -6.16
N ALA A 23 1.92 -21.93 -6.20
CA ALA A 23 1.33 -21.48 -7.45
C ALA A 23 2.43 -20.73 -8.21
N GLY A 24 3.09 -21.46 -9.10
CA GLY A 24 4.23 -21.01 -9.86
C GLY A 24 3.77 -19.81 -10.65
N MET A 25 4.21 -18.63 -10.24
CA MET A 25 4.07 -17.44 -11.05
C MET A 25 4.63 -17.78 -12.43
N PRO A 26 3.85 -17.61 -13.51
CA PRO A 26 4.31 -17.96 -14.84
C PRO A 26 5.58 -17.14 -15.13
N LYS A 27 6.72 -17.84 -15.20
CA LYS A 27 7.97 -17.28 -15.68
C LYS A 27 7.87 -17.14 -17.19
N VAL A 28 7.12 -16.14 -17.63
CA VAL A 28 7.24 -15.62 -18.99
C VAL A 28 8.63 -14.98 -19.04
N ALA A 29 9.44 -15.33 -20.04
CA ALA A 29 10.78 -14.78 -20.26
C ALA A 29 10.76 -13.28 -20.68
N GLY A 30 9.80 -12.51 -20.19
CA GLY A 30 9.50 -11.13 -20.53
C GLY A 30 9.17 -10.33 -19.28
N LYS A 31 9.64 -9.08 -19.26
CA LYS A 31 9.49 -8.06 -18.20
C LYS A 31 8.38 -8.35 -17.18
N THR A 32 8.79 -8.65 -15.94
CA THR A 32 7.89 -8.64 -14.78
C THR A 32 7.14 -7.30 -14.78
N LEU A 33 5.81 -7.34 -14.74
CA LEU A 33 4.99 -6.13 -14.57
C LEU A 33 5.36 -5.52 -13.21
N THR A 34 6.20 -4.48 -13.23
CA THR A 34 6.62 -3.76 -12.01
C THR A 34 5.53 -2.86 -11.47
N THR A 35 4.51 -2.60 -12.29
CA THR A 35 3.41 -1.69 -12.03
C THR A 35 2.07 -2.42 -12.04
N PHE A 36 1.27 -2.27 -10.98
CA PHE A 36 -0.07 -2.84 -10.86
C PHE A 36 -0.97 -1.96 -9.98
N TYR A 37 -2.27 -2.24 -9.97
CA TYR A 37 -3.26 -1.49 -9.21
C TYR A 37 -3.66 -2.20 -7.91
N GLN A 38 -3.90 -1.43 -6.85
CA GLN A 38 -4.47 -1.89 -5.58
C GLN A 38 -5.65 -1.00 -5.19
N ASN A 39 -6.70 -1.59 -4.60
CA ASN A 39 -7.83 -0.82 -4.08
C ASN A 39 -7.79 -0.78 -2.56
N TRP A 40 -8.03 0.41 -2.01
CA TRP A 40 -8.08 0.68 -0.58
C TRP A 40 -9.38 1.39 -0.23
N VAL A 41 -10.03 0.98 0.85
CA VAL A 41 -11.22 1.66 1.36
C VAL A 41 -10.79 2.76 2.31
N ILE A 42 -11.01 4.02 1.94
CA ILE A 42 -10.70 5.23 2.70
C ILE A 42 -11.99 6.04 2.84
N TYR A 43 -12.40 6.39 4.05
CA TYR A 43 -13.67 7.10 4.30
C TYR A 43 -14.91 6.45 3.65
N LYS A 44 -14.98 5.11 3.66
CA LYS A 44 -16.04 4.30 3.01
C LYS A 44 -16.06 4.40 1.47
N GLN A 45 -15.06 5.03 0.86
CA GLN A 45 -14.89 5.10 -0.60
C GLN A 45 -13.75 4.17 -1.03
N SER A 46 -13.94 3.46 -2.14
CA SER A 46 -12.86 2.68 -2.75
C SER A 46 -11.97 3.60 -3.57
N VAL A 47 -10.71 3.72 -3.16
CA VAL A 47 -9.69 4.51 -3.85
C VAL A 47 -8.69 3.56 -4.49
N ARG A 48 -8.42 3.77 -5.78
CA ARG A 48 -7.46 2.96 -6.53
C ARG A 48 -6.08 3.60 -6.45
N PHE A 49 -5.08 2.77 -6.21
CA PHE A 49 -3.68 3.16 -6.10
C PHE A 49 -2.87 2.45 -7.17
N LEU A 50 -1.98 3.20 -7.82
CA LEU A 50 -0.93 2.68 -8.67
C LEU A 50 0.28 2.32 -7.81
N VAL A 51 0.70 1.07 -7.89
CA VAL A 51 1.86 0.53 -7.18
C VAL A 51 2.95 0.22 -8.18
N ASN A 52 4.05 0.98 -8.16
CA ASN A 52 5.26 0.70 -8.92
C ASN A 52 6.34 0.18 -7.96
N ARG A 53 6.61 -1.13 -8.01
CA ARG A 53 7.60 -1.80 -7.14
C ARG A 53 9.04 -1.46 -7.48
N GLU A 54 9.33 -1.20 -8.74
CA GLU A 54 10.69 -0.85 -9.18
C GLU A 54 11.09 0.52 -8.64
N LYS A 55 10.15 1.46 -8.64
CA LYS A 55 10.34 2.82 -8.10
C LYS A 55 9.96 2.94 -6.62
N MET A 56 9.41 1.88 -6.01
CA MET A 56 8.88 1.88 -4.63
C MET A 56 7.83 2.98 -4.38
N ILE A 57 7.01 3.29 -5.39
CA ILE A 57 5.96 4.32 -5.32
C ILE A 57 4.60 3.66 -5.18
N THR A 58 3.78 4.15 -4.23
CA THR A 58 2.34 3.87 -4.17
C THR A 58 1.58 5.20 -4.08
N VAL A 59 0.85 5.55 -5.13
CA VAL A 59 0.03 6.79 -5.20
C VAL A 59 -1.38 6.51 -5.69
N SER A 60 -2.32 7.39 -5.36
CA SER A 60 -3.66 7.34 -5.94
C SER A 60 -3.60 7.44 -7.47
N ASP A 61 -4.48 6.72 -8.16
CA ASP A 61 -4.60 6.75 -9.63
C ASP A 61 -4.95 8.13 -10.21
N TYR A 62 -5.37 9.06 -9.36
CA TYR A 62 -5.51 10.49 -9.66
C TYR A 62 -4.26 11.11 -10.31
N CYS A 63 -3.08 10.51 -10.08
CA CYS A 63 -1.80 10.97 -10.64
C CYS A 63 -1.48 10.42 -12.04
N GLY A 64 -2.39 9.63 -12.64
CA GLY A 64 -2.22 9.02 -13.96
C GLY A 64 -1.46 7.69 -13.97
N ASP A 65 -1.32 7.09 -15.16
CA ASP A 65 -0.74 5.75 -15.35
C ASP A 65 0.80 5.71 -15.21
N ASP A 66 1.49 6.85 -15.33
CA ASP A 66 2.93 6.96 -15.05
C ASP A 66 3.19 7.94 -13.89
N PRO A 67 3.48 7.43 -12.68
CA PRO A 67 3.75 8.24 -11.51
C PRO A 67 5.20 8.73 -11.48
N SER A 68 5.91 8.71 -12.62
CA SER A 68 7.25 9.28 -12.70
C SER A 68 7.21 10.79 -12.48
N PRO A 69 8.22 11.37 -11.80
CA PRO A 69 8.38 12.82 -11.70
C PRO A 69 8.55 13.54 -13.06
N THR A 70 8.65 12.77 -14.15
CA THR A 70 8.97 13.23 -15.50
C THR A 70 7.78 13.15 -16.47
N SER A 71 6.64 12.58 -16.08
CA SER A 71 5.46 12.46 -16.95
C SER A 71 4.65 13.76 -17.02
N GLN A 72 3.91 14.05 -18.10
CA GLN A 72 3.11 15.29 -18.20
C GLN A 72 1.89 15.31 -17.25
N GLY A 73 1.38 14.14 -16.83
CA GLY A 73 0.35 14.03 -15.79
C GLY A 73 0.84 14.47 -14.40
N HIS A 74 2.16 14.50 -14.19
CA HIS A 74 2.84 14.85 -12.96
C HIS A 74 2.58 16.29 -12.47
N ALA A 75 2.43 17.25 -13.39
CA ALA A 75 2.37 18.67 -13.04
C ALA A 75 1.17 19.04 -12.14
N ARG A 76 0.13 18.19 -12.12
CA ARG A 76 -1.10 18.43 -11.35
C ARG A 76 -1.26 17.55 -10.11
N CYS A 77 -0.38 16.59 -9.87
CA CYS A 77 -0.48 15.68 -8.72
C CYS A 77 0.49 16.10 -7.62
N GLU A 78 -0.06 16.67 -6.55
CA GLU A 78 0.69 17.08 -5.37
C GLU A 78 1.44 15.90 -4.74
N ALA A 79 0.81 14.71 -4.69
CA ALA A 79 1.37 13.50 -4.11
C ALA A 79 2.71 13.06 -4.71
N ILE A 80 2.94 13.25 -6.01
CA ILE A 80 4.27 12.98 -6.60
C ILE A 80 5.18 14.20 -6.45
N ARG A 81 4.65 15.43 -6.57
CA ARG A 81 5.44 16.66 -6.42
C ARG A 81 6.12 16.76 -5.05
N VAL A 82 5.48 16.29 -3.99
CA VAL A 82 6.08 16.25 -2.65
C VAL A 82 7.21 15.24 -2.53
N LEU A 83 7.24 14.19 -3.36
CA LEU A 83 8.29 13.16 -3.30
C LEU A 83 9.65 13.74 -3.63
N SER A 84 9.74 14.78 -4.47
CA SER A 84 11.01 15.46 -4.76
C SER A 84 11.49 16.36 -3.61
N LYS A 85 10.66 16.60 -2.60
CA LYS A 85 10.90 17.55 -1.49
C LYS A 85 11.01 16.90 -0.12
N VAL A 86 10.52 15.66 0.01
CA VAL A 86 10.55 14.94 1.27
C VAL A 86 12.00 14.65 1.67
N ASP A 87 12.30 14.88 2.95
CA ASP A 87 13.62 14.74 3.52
C ASP A 87 13.49 14.30 4.98
N MET A 88 13.93 13.07 5.26
CA MET A 88 13.83 12.48 6.60
C MET A 88 14.81 13.12 7.59
N SER A 89 15.87 13.80 7.14
CA SER A 89 16.85 14.45 8.03
C SER A 89 16.25 15.62 8.81
N LYS A 90 15.17 16.22 8.28
CA LYS A 90 14.44 17.32 8.92
C LYS A 90 13.50 16.87 10.03
N LEU A 91 13.29 15.56 10.18
CA LEU A 91 12.38 15.00 11.17
C LEU A 91 13.02 15.05 12.56
N ASP A 92 12.50 15.89 13.45
CA ASP A 92 12.91 15.90 14.86
C ASP A 92 12.67 14.51 15.48
N SER A 93 13.74 13.87 15.95
CA SER A 93 13.71 12.52 16.53
C SER A 93 12.73 12.41 17.71
N ARG A 94 12.45 13.51 18.41
CA ARG A 94 11.44 13.58 19.47
C ARG A 94 10.02 13.36 18.96
N LYS A 95 9.75 13.68 17.70
CA LYS A 95 8.45 13.50 17.06
C LYS A 95 8.20 12.06 16.62
N THR A 96 9.24 11.23 16.55
CA THR A 96 9.14 9.79 16.24
C THR A 96 9.16 8.89 17.47
N ILE A 97 9.30 9.45 18.68
CA ILE A 97 9.27 8.67 19.93
C ILE A 97 7.93 7.94 20.07
N GLY A 98 7.96 6.70 20.57
CA GLY A 98 6.79 5.90 20.89
C GLY A 98 6.20 5.11 19.72
N GLY A 99 7.00 4.79 18.69
CA GLY A 99 6.57 3.94 17.57
C GLY A 99 5.64 4.66 16.58
N LYS A 100 5.67 6.00 16.55
CA LYS A 100 4.92 6.78 15.58
C LYS A 100 5.44 6.49 14.16
N ASN A 101 4.52 6.38 13.21
CA ASN A 101 4.88 6.19 11.80
C ASN A 101 5.56 7.46 11.27
N PRO A 102 6.85 7.43 10.89
CA PRO A 102 7.57 8.64 10.48
C PRO A 102 7.01 9.26 9.19
N GLY A 103 6.49 8.45 8.27
CA GLY A 103 5.80 8.95 7.06
C GLY A 103 4.52 9.71 7.41
N ALA A 104 3.79 9.27 8.44
CA ALA A 104 2.62 10.00 8.94
C ALA A 104 3.03 11.34 9.59
N VAL A 105 4.13 11.37 10.34
CA VAL A 105 4.66 12.63 10.93
C VAL A 105 5.11 13.59 9.83
N LEU A 106 5.80 13.09 8.80
CA LEU A 106 6.18 13.90 7.63
C LEU A 106 4.96 14.50 6.94
N CYS A 107 3.94 13.67 6.68
CA CYS A 107 2.71 14.10 6.04
C CYS A 107 2.05 15.28 6.77
N ASP A 108 1.81 15.10 8.08
CA ASP A 108 1.06 16.04 8.92
C ASP A 108 1.87 17.33 9.19
N GLN A 109 3.14 17.21 9.53
CA GLN A 109 3.91 18.34 10.07
C GLN A 109 4.73 19.09 9.02
N TYR A 110 5.14 18.45 7.93
CA TYR A 110 6.10 19.02 6.98
C TYR A 110 5.54 19.17 5.57
N LEU A 111 4.59 18.33 5.19
CA LEU A 111 4.02 18.32 3.83
C LEU A 111 2.65 19.00 3.76
N GLY A 112 2.06 19.40 4.90
CA GLY A 112 0.74 20.02 4.97
C GLY A 112 -0.39 19.10 4.47
N GLY A 113 -0.15 17.80 4.46
CA GLY A 113 -1.12 16.78 4.10
C GLY A 113 -1.91 16.29 5.30
N LYS A 114 -2.99 15.56 5.04
CA LYS A 114 -3.80 14.89 6.06
C LYS A 114 -3.47 13.40 6.07
N VAL A 115 -3.15 12.85 7.24
CA VAL A 115 -2.99 11.41 7.40
C VAL A 115 -4.35 10.72 7.36
N VAL A 116 -4.49 9.73 6.48
CA VAL A 116 -5.71 8.92 6.33
C VAL A 116 -5.39 7.44 6.42
N TYR A 117 -6.37 6.65 6.86
CA TYR A 117 -6.26 5.19 6.98
C TYR A 117 -7.04 4.53 5.84
N GLY A 118 -6.40 3.59 5.17
CA GLY A 118 -7.06 2.72 4.21
C GLY A 118 -7.04 1.27 4.68
N THR A 119 -8.08 0.55 4.32
CA THR A 119 -8.20 -0.89 4.56
C THR A 119 -8.42 -1.62 3.24
N ASP A 120 -7.69 -2.71 2.99
CA ASP A 120 -7.86 -3.53 1.80
C ASP A 120 -8.91 -4.66 2.00
N ARG A 121 -9.11 -5.48 0.96
CA ARG A 121 -10.04 -6.64 1.03
C ARG A 121 -9.64 -7.71 2.06
N PHE A 122 -8.38 -7.72 2.48
CA PHE A 122 -7.83 -8.66 3.46
C PHE A 122 -7.87 -8.09 4.89
N ARG A 123 -8.48 -6.92 5.09
CA ARG A 123 -8.47 -6.16 6.35
C ARG A 123 -7.06 -5.71 6.77
N THR A 124 -6.12 -5.68 5.84
CA THR A 124 -4.82 -5.05 6.04
C THR A 124 -5.02 -3.55 6.09
N GLN A 125 -4.40 -2.90 7.08
CA GLN A 125 -4.45 -1.45 7.22
C GLN A 125 -3.16 -0.82 6.69
N LYS A 126 -3.31 0.31 6.02
CA LYS A 126 -2.19 1.16 5.58
C LYS A 126 -2.54 2.62 5.81
N THR A 127 -1.51 3.44 5.99
CA THR A 127 -1.67 4.89 6.14
C THR A 127 -1.19 5.60 4.87
N PHE A 128 -1.92 6.65 4.51
CA PHE A 128 -1.66 7.47 3.35
C PHE A 128 -1.63 8.94 3.76
N CYS A 129 -0.95 9.75 2.97
CA CYS A 129 -0.97 11.19 3.04
C CYS A 129 -1.86 11.74 1.93
N GLN A 130 -2.96 12.39 2.30
CA GLN A 130 -3.91 13.03 1.38
C GLN A 130 -3.62 14.53 1.29
N PHE A 131 -3.53 15.05 0.07
CA PHE A 131 -3.29 16.47 -0.19
C PHE A 131 -4.57 17.22 -0.56
N ALA A 132 -4.47 18.55 -0.66
CA ALA A 132 -5.60 19.42 -0.98
C ALA A 132 -6.23 19.13 -2.35
N ASP A 133 -5.42 18.69 -3.32
CA ASP A 133 -5.86 18.27 -4.65
C ASP A 133 -6.48 16.87 -4.69
N GLN A 134 -6.74 16.26 -3.52
CA GLN A 134 -7.23 14.89 -3.33
C GLN A 134 -6.26 13.78 -3.75
N SER A 135 -5.08 14.10 -4.27
CA SER A 135 -4.05 13.11 -4.51
C SER A 135 -3.56 12.51 -3.21
N MET A 136 -3.16 11.24 -3.25
CA MET A 136 -2.67 10.51 -2.10
C MET A 136 -1.37 9.78 -2.41
N VAL A 137 -0.49 9.69 -1.41
CA VAL A 137 0.71 8.86 -1.44
C VAL A 137 0.78 8.00 -0.18
N ALA A 138 1.27 6.77 -0.31
CA ALA A 138 1.42 5.91 0.86
C ALA A 138 2.57 6.39 1.76
N ASN A 139 2.40 6.29 3.08
CA ASN A 139 3.38 6.81 4.03
C ASN A 139 4.73 6.07 3.99
N ASP A 140 4.74 4.80 3.59
CA ASP A 140 5.97 4.03 3.33
C ASP A 140 6.74 4.57 2.13
N THR A 141 6.06 5.01 1.07
CA THR A 141 6.71 5.71 -0.05
C THR A 141 7.38 7.02 0.43
N LEU A 142 6.73 7.81 1.30
CA LEU A 142 7.34 9.02 1.87
C LEU A 142 8.63 8.71 2.64
N ILE A 143 8.66 7.64 3.43
CA ILE A 143 9.83 7.22 4.20
C ILE A 143 10.98 6.85 3.26
N ILE A 144 10.71 6.00 2.26
CA ILE A 144 11.73 5.53 1.31
C ILE A 144 12.37 6.69 0.56
N TYR A 145 11.55 7.61 0.04
CA TYR A 145 12.04 8.79 -0.68
C TYR A 145 12.77 9.76 0.25
N GLY A 146 12.27 9.99 1.45
CA GLY A 146 12.90 10.90 2.40
C GLY A 146 14.26 10.40 2.90
N VAL A 147 14.44 9.09 3.06
CA VAL A 147 15.76 8.49 3.38
C VAL A 147 16.73 8.63 2.21
N ASN A 148 16.28 8.44 0.97
CA ASN A 148 17.14 8.53 -0.21
C ASN A 148 17.61 9.96 -0.49
N HIS A 149 16.82 10.97 -0.12
CA HIS A 149 17.20 12.37 -0.26
C HIS A 149 18.16 12.85 0.82
N GLY A 150 18.00 12.41 2.06
CA GLY A 150 18.91 12.81 3.15
C GLY A 150 20.35 12.28 3.02
N LYS A 151 20.64 11.44 2.02
CA LYS A 151 21.99 10.92 1.71
C LYS A 151 22.77 11.75 0.70
N LYS A 152 22.14 12.73 0.06
CA LYS A 152 22.79 13.65 -0.90
C LYS A 152 23.30 14.88 -0.19
#